data_AF-A0A2D5MN22-F1
#
_entry.id   AF-A0A2D5MN22-F1
#
_cell.length_a   1.000
_cell.length_b   1.000
_cell.length_c   1.000
_cell.angle_alpha   90.00
_cell.angle_beta   90.00
_cell.angle_gamma   90.00
#
_symmetry.space_group_name_H-M   'P 1'
#
loop_
_entity.id
_entity.type
_entity.pdbx_description
1 polymer ?
#
loop_
_entity_poly.entity_id
_entity_poly.type
_entity_poly.pdbx_seq_one_letter_code
_entity_poly.pdbx_strand_id
1 'polypeptide(L)'
;MRNLFFILLVFISAISISGIAAAYSIIGLATLFAGAKVAIIAMGTSLEVGKLVAASWLYQNWNNKNLPFSIKSYLTTSVIVLVFVTSMGIFGFLSKAHLDQVRPTSNNAVSITLIDKQIDQQEIIITRAENTLDRLDKALDVYIDKEYVSRGLKERKKQKEERDFLNNEIRIAMDKIAELTLSKGNIELEQLKIEADVGPLKYVAELIYGDEAKDHFDEAVRWIIIVLIFVFDPLAVLLLIAANISLRERKEANETKKIKEEKNKNWQQEALRAKTTAQTLRDKQKYYKSFFEKLGKRDIKNRDYEEFFRNMGTEELLKLGLDPDEIRIKLDQIMEWNEKPKE
;
A
#
# COMPACT_ATOMS: atom_id res chain seq x y z
N MET A 1 -6.56 22.57 7.37
CA MET A 1 -5.42 22.23 6.50
C MET A 1 -5.07 20.79 6.78
N ARG A 2 -5.28 19.87 5.84
CA ARG A 2 -4.91 18.46 6.03
C ARG A 2 -3.37 18.41 6.14
N ASN A 3 -2.84 17.87 7.24
CA ASN A 3 -1.41 17.88 7.52
C ASN A 3 -0.65 17.15 6.41
N LEU A 4 0.51 17.68 5.98
CA LEU A 4 1.38 17.04 4.97
C LEU A 4 1.66 15.57 5.33
N PHE A 5 1.85 15.32 6.62
CA PHE A 5 2.03 13.98 7.17
C PHE A 5 0.90 13.01 6.80
N PHE A 6 -0.37 13.44 6.92
CA PHE A 6 -1.51 12.61 6.57
C PHE A 6 -1.55 12.29 5.07
N ILE A 7 -1.21 13.26 4.22
CA ILE A 7 -1.16 13.06 2.76
C ILE A 7 -0.07 12.04 2.39
N LEU A 8 1.10 12.14 3.01
CA LEU A 8 2.19 11.17 2.84
C LEU A 8 1.79 9.78 3.34
N LEU A 9 1.09 9.70 4.47
CA LEU A 9 0.60 8.43 5.01
C LEU A 9 -0.35 7.76 4.02
N VAL A 10 -1.36 8.48 3.50
CA VAL A 10 -2.28 7.94 2.48
C VAL A 10 -1.53 7.48 1.23
N PHE A 11 -0.56 8.26 0.76
CA PHE A 11 0.23 7.90 -0.42
C PHE A 11 1.11 6.66 -0.21
N ILE A 12 1.81 6.58 0.93
CA ILE A 12 2.63 5.42 1.30
C ILE A 12 1.74 4.19 1.45
N SER A 13 0.59 4.30 2.13
CA SER A 13 -0.37 3.20 2.24
C SER A 13 -0.86 2.74 0.87
N ALA A 14 -1.18 3.65 -0.05
CA ALA A 14 -1.61 3.29 -1.40
C ALA A 14 -0.51 2.50 -2.16
N ILE A 15 0.74 2.96 -2.10
CA ILE A 15 1.87 2.27 -2.73
C ILE A 15 2.15 0.92 -2.07
N SER A 16 2.12 0.83 -0.74
CA SER A 16 2.36 -0.42 -0.02
C SER A 16 1.30 -1.47 -0.36
N ILE A 17 0.01 -1.10 -0.33
CA ILE A 17 -1.09 -2.01 -0.69
C ILE A 17 -0.93 -2.45 -2.15
N SER A 18 -0.71 -1.49 -3.06
CA SER A 18 -0.54 -1.82 -4.48
C SER A 18 0.71 -2.67 -4.76
N GLY A 19 1.81 -2.46 -4.03
CA GLY A 19 3.05 -3.21 -4.20
C GLY A 19 2.91 -4.66 -3.77
N ILE A 20 2.23 -4.90 -2.64
CA ILE A 20 1.92 -6.27 -2.17
C ILE A 20 0.93 -6.94 -3.13
N ALA A 21 -0.12 -6.23 -3.53
CA ALA A 21 -1.10 -6.73 -4.51
C ALA A 21 -0.45 -7.09 -5.85
N ALA A 22 0.44 -6.24 -6.36
CA ALA A 22 1.22 -6.49 -7.57
C ALA A 22 2.11 -7.73 -7.41
N ALA A 23 2.82 -7.87 -6.29
CA ALA A 23 3.67 -9.03 -6.05
C ALA A 23 2.88 -10.34 -6.06
N TYR A 24 1.76 -10.40 -5.34
CA TYR A 24 0.89 -11.59 -5.33
C TYR A 24 0.25 -11.86 -6.69
N SER A 25 -0.22 -10.82 -7.37
CA SER A 25 -0.77 -10.90 -8.72
C SER A 25 0.21 -11.50 -9.71
N ILE A 26 1.44 -10.97 -9.75
CA ILE A 26 2.49 -11.38 -10.67
C ILE A 26 2.91 -12.82 -10.41
N ILE A 27 3.10 -13.20 -9.13
CA ILE A 27 3.43 -14.58 -8.78
C ILE A 27 2.30 -15.53 -9.17
N GLY A 28 1.04 -15.17 -8.90
CA GLY A 28 -0.12 -15.96 -9.27
C GLY A 28 -0.23 -16.16 -10.79
N LEU A 29 -0.13 -15.09 -11.58
CA LEU A 29 -0.13 -15.19 -13.04
C LEU A 29 1.06 -15.99 -13.57
N ALA A 30 2.26 -15.82 -13.00
CA ALA A 30 3.44 -16.59 -13.40
C ALA A 30 3.29 -18.09 -13.13
N THR A 31 2.50 -18.48 -12.11
CA THR A 31 2.20 -19.89 -11.84
C THR A 31 1.23 -20.49 -12.85
N LEU A 32 0.31 -19.70 -13.41
CA LEU A 32 -0.62 -20.15 -14.45
C LEU A 32 0.08 -20.43 -15.78
N PHE A 33 1.14 -19.68 -16.12
CA PHE A 33 1.88 -19.85 -17.37
C PHE A 33 3.33 -20.28 -17.11
N ALA A 34 3.49 -21.50 -16.58
CA ALA A 34 4.79 -22.03 -16.16
C ALA A 34 5.87 -22.05 -17.26
N GLY A 35 5.48 -22.12 -18.53
CA GLY A 35 6.41 -22.11 -19.68
C GLY A 35 6.97 -20.73 -20.04
N ALA A 36 6.43 -19.64 -19.49
CA ALA A 36 6.81 -18.26 -19.85
C ALA A 36 6.93 -17.34 -18.62
N LYS A 37 7.33 -17.88 -17.47
CA LYS A 37 7.37 -17.18 -16.17
C LYS A 37 8.05 -15.80 -16.24
N VAL A 38 9.24 -15.73 -16.82
CA VAL A 38 10.03 -14.48 -16.90
C VAL A 38 9.29 -13.42 -17.72
N ALA A 39 8.69 -13.81 -18.85
CA ALA A 39 7.93 -12.90 -19.69
C ALA A 39 6.69 -12.36 -18.98
N ILE A 40 5.98 -13.22 -18.22
CA ILE A 40 4.81 -12.80 -17.44
C ILE A 40 5.20 -11.85 -16.31
N ILE A 41 6.33 -12.10 -15.63
CA ILE A 41 6.80 -11.20 -14.57
C ILE A 41 7.12 -9.81 -15.13
N ALA A 42 7.82 -9.75 -16.28
CA ALA A 42 8.14 -8.48 -16.93
C ALA A 42 6.87 -7.74 -17.38
N MET A 43 5.95 -8.45 -18.05
CA MET A 43 4.67 -7.90 -18.49
C MET A 43 3.82 -7.41 -17.31
N GLY A 44 3.62 -8.24 -16.28
CA GLY A 44 2.84 -7.93 -15.10
C GLY A 44 3.38 -6.72 -14.35
N THR A 45 4.69 -6.63 -14.17
CA THR A 45 5.33 -5.44 -13.56
C THR A 45 5.02 -4.17 -14.35
N SER A 46 5.12 -4.23 -15.68
CA SER A 46 4.80 -3.08 -16.55
C SER A 46 3.32 -2.69 -16.46
N LEU A 47 2.42 -3.67 -16.43
CA LEU A 47 0.97 -3.44 -16.32
C LEU A 47 0.57 -2.83 -14.97
N GLU A 48 1.15 -3.30 -13.87
CA GLU A 48 0.86 -2.76 -12.53
C GLU A 48 1.35 -1.32 -12.37
N VAL A 49 2.57 -1.01 -12.84
CA VAL A 49 3.08 0.38 -12.86
C VAL A 49 2.22 1.24 -13.78
N GLY A 50 1.86 0.72 -14.96
CA GLY A 50 0.98 1.39 -15.92
C GLY A 50 -0.39 1.72 -15.34
N LYS A 51 -1.00 0.81 -14.57
CA LYS A 51 -2.29 1.02 -13.88
C LYS A 51 -2.26 2.25 -12.97
N LEU A 52 -1.26 2.34 -12.09
CA LEU A 52 -1.13 3.45 -11.14
C LEU A 52 -0.81 4.77 -11.83
N VAL A 53 0.09 4.75 -12.82
CA VAL A 53 0.43 5.95 -13.60
C VAL A 53 -0.78 6.44 -14.38
N ALA A 54 -1.51 5.54 -15.04
CA ALA A 54 -2.73 5.87 -15.78
C ALA A 54 -3.80 6.48 -14.85
N ALA A 55 -4.05 5.87 -13.69
CA ALA A 55 -5.02 6.39 -12.72
C ALA A 55 -4.62 7.79 -12.19
N SER A 56 -3.35 7.96 -11.83
CA SER A 56 -2.81 9.24 -11.34
C SER A 56 -2.86 10.34 -12.41
N TRP A 57 -2.46 10.01 -13.64
CA TRP A 57 -2.43 10.95 -14.76
C TRP A 57 -3.85 11.32 -15.21
N LEU A 58 -4.76 10.35 -15.29
CA LEU A 58 -6.16 10.57 -15.65
C LEU A 58 -6.84 11.52 -14.65
N TYR A 59 -6.56 11.36 -13.35
CA TYR A 59 -7.06 12.29 -12.33
C TYR A 59 -6.53 13.72 -12.53
N GLN A 60 -5.21 13.87 -12.73
CA GLN A 60 -4.60 15.20 -12.90
C GLN A 60 -5.08 15.93 -14.17
N ASN A 61 -5.35 15.18 -15.24
CA ASN A 61 -5.72 15.73 -16.55
C ASN A 61 -7.22 15.64 -16.85
N TRP A 62 -8.05 15.22 -15.89
CA TRP A 62 -9.49 15.01 -16.10
C TRP A 62 -10.21 16.24 -16.67
N ASN A 63 -9.86 17.43 -16.17
CA ASN A 63 -10.46 18.71 -16.57
C ASN A 63 -9.71 19.42 -17.71
N ASN A 64 -8.71 18.77 -18.33
CA ASN A 64 -7.99 19.37 -19.44
C ASN A 64 -8.91 19.44 -20.68
N LYS A 65 -9.12 20.65 -21.20
CA LYS A 65 -9.99 20.90 -22.37
C LYS A 65 -9.48 20.26 -23.65
N ASN A 66 -8.17 20.02 -23.74
CA ASN A 66 -7.53 19.42 -24.92
C ASN A 66 -7.60 17.89 -24.92
N LEU A 67 -8.13 17.25 -23.88
CA LEU A 67 -8.20 15.80 -23.77
C LEU A 67 -9.54 15.28 -24.31
N PRO A 68 -9.56 14.57 -25.46
CA PRO A 68 -10.78 14.04 -26.05
C PRO A 68 -11.42 12.98 -25.14
N PHE A 69 -12.75 12.86 -25.22
CA PHE A 69 -13.53 11.92 -24.42
C PHE A 69 -13.11 10.45 -24.65
N SER A 70 -12.70 10.10 -25.88
CA SER A 70 -12.24 8.76 -26.23
C SER A 70 -11.05 8.29 -25.38
N ILE A 71 -10.06 9.16 -25.15
CA ILE A 71 -8.88 8.83 -24.32
C ILE A 71 -9.29 8.67 -22.86
N LYS A 72 -10.17 9.55 -22.34
CA LYS A 72 -10.68 9.43 -20.97
C LYS A 72 -11.41 8.11 -20.75
N SER A 73 -12.29 7.74 -21.67
CA SER A 73 -13.02 6.47 -21.61
C SER A 73 -12.06 5.27 -21.70
N TYR A 74 -11.12 5.29 -22.64
CA TYR A 74 -10.14 4.21 -22.79
C TYR A 74 -9.33 4.01 -21.51
N LEU A 75 -8.71 5.08 -20.98
CA LEU A 75 -7.90 4.97 -19.76
C LEU A 75 -8.73 4.54 -18.55
N THR A 76 -9.98 5.01 -18.42
CA THR A 76 -10.86 4.60 -17.31
C THR A 76 -11.16 3.10 -17.41
N THR A 77 -11.56 2.63 -18.59
CA THR A 77 -11.84 1.20 -18.82
C THR A 77 -10.58 0.36 -18.65
N SER A 78 -9.42 0.82 -19.14
CA SER A 78 -8.13 0.14 -18.96
C SER A 78 -7.76 0.01 -17.50
N VAL A 79 -7.91 1.06 -16.68
CA VAL A 79 -7.64 0.97 -15.23
C VAL A 79 -8.56 -0.05 -14.57
N ILE A 80 -9.86 -0.06 -14.91
CA ILE A 80 -10.82 -1.05 -14.38
C ILE A 80 -10.43 -2.48 -14.80
N VAL A 81 -10.11 -2.70 -16.08
CA VAL A 81 -9.68 -4.01 -16.57
C VAL A 81 -8.38 -4.45 -15.89
N LEU A 82 -7.42 -3.54 -15.71
CA LEU A 82 -6.17 -3.84 -15.01
C LEU A 82 -6.40 -4.22 -13.55
N VAL A 83 -7.37 -3.58 -12.87
CA VAL A 83 -7.80 -4.01 -11.52
C VAL A 83 -8.34 -5.45 -11.55
N PHE A 84 -9.16 -5.82 -12.53
CA PHE A 84 -9.61 -7.21 -12.67
C PHE A 84 -8.48 -8.20 -12.97
N VAL A 85 -7.48 -7.79 -13.76
CA VAL A 85 -6.31 -8.64 -14.04
C VAL A 85 -5.47 -8.85 -12.78
N THR A 86 -5.21 -7.79 -12.01
CA THR A 86 -4.52 -7.89 -10.72
C THR A 86 -5.29 -8.80 -9.77
N SER A 87 -6.61 -8.62 -9.72
CA SER A 87 -7.52 -9.44 -8.93
C SER A 87 -7.43 -10.92 -9.31
N MET A 88 -7.45 -11.25 -10.60
CA MET A 88 -7.30 -12.62 -11.09
C MET A 88 -5.92 -13.22 -10.73
N GLY A 89 -4.87 -12.40 -10.78
CA GLY A 89 -3.53 -12.82 -10.35
C GLY A 89 -3.49 -13.18 -8.86
N ILE A 90 -4.04 -12.31 -7.99
CA ILE A 90 -4.09 -12.56 -6.54
C ILE A 90 -4.91 -13.82 -6.26
N PHE A 91 -6.03 -13.99 -6.96
CA PHE A 91 -6.85 -15.19 -6.85
C PHE A 91 -6.02 -16.44 -7.17
N GLY A 92 -5.31 -16.45 -8.29
CA GLY A 92 -4.45 -17.57 -8.69
C GLY A 92 -3.35 -17.89 -7.66
N PHE A 93 -2.76 -16.86 -7.04
CA PHE A 93 -1.76 -17.04 -5.99
C PHE A 93 -2.36 -17.68 -4.73
N LEU A 94 -3.44 -17.11 -4.20
CA LEU A 94 -4.09 -17.59 -2.98
C LEU A 94 -4.74 -18.97 -3.19
N SER A 95 -5.37 -19.22 -4.34
CA SER A 95 -5.95 -20.52 -4.65
C SER A 95 -4.88 -21.60 -4.78
N LYS A 96 -3.70 -21.26 -5.34
CA LYS A 96 -2.58 -22.19 -5.43
C LYS A 96 -2.00 -22.48 -4.05
N ALA A 97 -1.82 -21.47 -3.20
CA ALA A 97 -1.34 -21.68 -1.83
C ALA A 97 -2.25 -22.62 -1.03
N HIS A 98 -3.57 -22.45 -1.18
CA HIS A 98 -4.58 -23.36 -0.60
C HIS A 98 -4.47 -24.79 -1.16
N LEU A 99 -4.46 -24.94 -2.50
CA LEU A 99 -4.34 -26.25 -3.14
C LEU A 99 -3.04 -26.97 -2.79
N ASP A 100 -1.92 -26.26 -2.69
CA ASP A 100 -0.62 -26.82 -2.33
C ASP A 100 -0.58 -27.27 -0.85
N GLN A 101 -1.41 -26.69 0.02
CA GLN A 101 -1.62 -27.18 1.39
C GLN A 101 -2.55 -28.40 1.45
N VAL A 102 -3.61 -28.47 0.64
CA VAL A 102 -4.60 -29.57 0.69
C VAL A 102 -4.14 -30.83 -0.05
N ARG A 103 -3.36 -30.69 -1.12
CA ARG A 103 -2.88 -31.83 -1.94
C ARG A 103 -2.07 -32.88 -1.15
N PRO A 104 -1.11 -32.51 -0.29
CA PRO A 104 -0.37 -33.49 0.50
C PRO A 104 -1.28 -34.30 1.41
N THR A 105 -2.34 -33.73 1.97
CA THR A 105 -3.33 -34.46 2.79
C THR A 105 -3.97 -35.61 2.03
N SER A 106 -4.38 -35.38 0.77
CA SER A 106 -4.96 -36.43 -0.08
C SER A 106 -3.95 -37.52 -0.43
N ASN A 107 -2.70 -37.16 -0.74
CA ASN A 107 -1.65 -38.14 -1.04
C ASN A 107 -1.27 -38.96 0.20
N ASN A 108 -1.20 -38.31 1.37
CA ASN A 108 -0.90 -38.97 2.63
C ASN A 108 -2.00 -39.96 3.02
N ALA A 109 -3.27 -39.60 2.82
CA ALA A 109 -4.39 -40.52 3.04
C ALA A 109 -4.27 -41.78 2.15
N VAL A 110 -3.93 -41.63 0.87
CA VAL A 110 -3.69 -42.77 -0.02
C VAL A 110 -2.50 -43.61 0.46
N SER A 111 -1.39 -42.98 0.86
CA SER A 111 -0.23 -43.68 1.41
C SER A 111 -0.55 -44.46 2.69
N ILE A 112 -1.35 -43.89 3.60
CA ILE A 112 -1.81 -44.56 4.81
C ILE A 112 -2.63 -45.80 4.45
N THR A 113 -3.59 -45.68 3.53
CA THR A 113 -4.39 -46.85 3.10
C THR A 113 -3.56 -47.95 2.43
N LEU A 114 -2.47 -47.58 1.76
CA LEU A 114 -1.54 -48.53 1.18
C LEU A 114 -0.73 -49.25 2.27
N ILE A 115 -0.23 -48.50 3.26
CA ILE A 115 0.50 -49.06 4.40
C ILE A 115 -0.40 -49.98 5.21
N ASP A 116 -1.66 -49.61 5.45
CA ASP A 116 -2.64 -50.46 6.15
C ASP A 116 -2.82 -51.81 5.43
N LYS A 117 -2.99 -51.79 4.10
CA LYS A 117 -3.04 -53.03 3.31
C LYS A 117 -1.76 -53.86 3.41
N GLN A 118 -0.60 -53.23 3.53
CA GLN A 118 0.66 -53.94 3.71
C GLN A 118 0.76 -54.56 5.10
N ILE A 119 0.31 -53.86 6.15
CA ILE A 119 0.22 -54.38 7.52
C ILE A 119 -0.73 -55.58 7.54
N ASP A 120 -1.94 -55.46 6.98
CA ASP A 120 -2.92 -56.55 6.88
C ASP A 120 -2.31 -57.79 6.20
N GLN A 121 -1.53 -57.59 5.13
CA GLN A 121 -0.83 -58.69 4.45
C GLN A 121 0.20 -59.37 5.35
N GLN A 122 0.98 -58.61 6.13
CA GLN A 122 1.93 -59.18 7.09
C GLN A 122 1.22 -59.92 8.23
N GLU A 123 0.11 -59.38 8.73
CA GLU A 123 -0.72 -60.06 9.75
C GLU A 123 -1.29 -61.39 9.24
N ILE A 124 -1.69 -61.46 7.97
CA ILE A 124 -2.11 -62.71 7.33
C ILE A 124 -0.96 -63.72 7.28
N ILE A 125 0.27 -63.29 6.99
CA ILE A 125 1.46 -64.16 6.99
C ILE A 125 1.71 -64.71 8.39
N ILE A 126 1.71 -63.85 9.41
CA ILE A 126 1.86 -64.25 10.82
C ILE A 126 0.77 -65.25 11.19
N THR A 127 -0.49 -64.94 10.91
CA THR A 127 -1.62 -65.80 11.24
C THR A 127 -1.52 -67.17 10.56
N ARG A 128 -1.04 -67.24 9.30
CA ARG A 128 -0.84 -68.52 8.60
C ARG A 128 0.31 -69.33 9.22
N ALA A 129 1.41 -68.68 9.56
CA ALA A 129 2.55 -69.34 10.20
C ALA A 129 2.21 -69.84 11.61
N GLU A 130 1.51 -69.03 12.41
CA GLU A 130 1.01 -69.40 13.74
C GLU A 130 0.02 -70.57 13.69
N ASN A 131 -0.96 -70.54 12.77
CA ASN A 131 -1.87 -71.66 12.56
C ASN A 131 -1.14 -72.95 12.15
N THR A 132 -0.05 -72.83 11.39
CA THR A 132 0.76 -73.98 11.00
C THR A 132 1.54 -74.53 12.21
N LEU A 133 2.14 -73.66 13.03
CA LEU A 133 2.79 -74.04 14.28
C LEU A 133 1.81 -74.72 15.25
N ASP A 134 0.60 -74.19 15.42
CA ASP A 134 -0.44 -74.76 16.27
C ASP A 134 -0.88 -76.16 15.78
N ARG A 135 -0.98 -76.37 14.46
CA ARG A 135 -1.24 -77.70 13.89
C ARG A 135 -0.09 -78.69 14.16
N LEU A 136 1.16 -78.23 14.07
CA LEU A 136 2.33 -79.05 14.39
C LEU A 136 2.34 -79.44 15.88
N ASP A 137 1.98 -78.52 16.77
CA ASP A 137 1.89 -78.80 18.21
C ASP A 137 0.74 -79.75 18.54
N LYS A 138 -0.46 -79.56 17.97
CA LYS A 138 -1.60 -80.48 18.12
C LYS A 138 -1.30 -81.90 17.63
N ALA A 139 -0.55 -82.03 16.54
CA ALA A 139 -0.11 -83.35 16.05
C ALA A 139 0.85 -84.03 17.03
N LEU A 140 1.61 -83.26 17.80
CA LEU A 140 2.51 -83.76 18.83
C LEU A 140 1.76 -84.19 20.09
N ASP A 141 0.72 -83.46 20.47
CA ASP A 141 -0.11 -83.75 21.65
C ASP A 141 -0.71 -85.16 21.57
N VAL A 142 -1.09 -85.63 20.38
CA VAL A 142 -1.57 -87.01 20.16
C VAL A 142 -0.55 -88.08 20.61
N TYR A 143 0.76 -87.81 20.50
CA TYR A 143 1.79 -88.73 20.99
C TYR A 143 1.96 -88.65 22.50
N ILE A 144 1.73 -87.49 23.10
CA ILE A 144 1.80 -87.27 24.55
C ILE A 144 0.59 -87.95 25.22
N ASP A 145 -0.61 -87.77 24.66
CA ASP A 145 -1.87 -88.37 25.14
C ASP A 145 -1.85 -89.90 25.12
N LYS A 146 -1.09 -90.49 24.18
CA LYS A 146 -0.89 -91.94 24.06
C LYS A 146 0.29 -92.46 24.89
N GLU A 147 0.84 -91.64 25.79
CA GLU A 147 2.02 -91.94 26.62
C GLU A 147 3.31 -92.25 25.83
N TYR A 148 3.36 -91.95 24.53
CA TYR A 148 4.53 -92.15 23.66
C TYR A 148 5.44 -90.92 23.62
N VAL A 149 5.74 -90.35 24.79
CA VAL A 149 6.50 -89.09 24.94
C VAL A 149 7.85 -89.13 24.21
N SER A 150 8.61 -90.22 24.33
CA SER A 150 9.91 -90.38 23.67
C SER A 150 9.81 -90.38 22.14
N ARG A 151 8.71 -90.88 21.56
CA ARG A 151 8.47 -90.83 20.10
C ARG A 151 8.03 -89.43 19.68
N GLY A 152 7.16 -88.77 20.46
CA GLY A 152 6.78 -87.38 20.25
C GLY A 152 7.99 -86.44 20.22
N LEU A 153 8.91 -86.57 21.19
CA LEU A 153 10.14 -85.76 21.22
C LEU A 153 11.05 -86.00 20.00
N LYS A 154 11.10 -87.22 19.47
CA LYS A 154 11.87 -87.55 18.26
C LYS A 154 11.27 -86.93 17.00
N GLU A 155 9.94 -86.97 16.85
CA GLU A 155 9.24 -86.33 15.73
C GLU A 155 9.34 -84.80 15.82
N ARG A 156 9.21 -84.21 17.03
CA ARG A 156 9.45 -82.77 17.24
C ARG A 156 10.84 -82.35 16.79
N LYS A 157 11.86 -83.17 17.08
CA LYS A 157 13.24 -82.88 16.68
C LYS A 157 13.42 -82.89 15.17
N LYS A 158 12.69 -83.74 14.43
CA LYS A 158 12.70 -83.75 12.96
C LYS A 158 12.03 -82.52 12.36
N GLN A 159 10.98 -82.00 13.01
CA GLN A 159 10.25 -80.80 12.59
C GLN A 159 10.95 -79.49 12.99
N LYS A 160 12.10 -79.56 13.66
CA LYS A 160 12.78 -78.37 14.20
C LYS A 160 13.09 -77.33 13.11
N GLU A 161 13.61 -77.76 11.96
CA GLU A 161 13.95 -76.86 10.85
C GLU A 161 12.71 -76.12 10.31
N GLU A 162 11.59 -76.82 10.16
CA GLU A 162 10.32 -76.22 9.72
C GLU A 162 9.78 -75.22 10.75
N ARG A 163 9.86 -75.54 12.04
CA ARG A 163 9.45 -74.61 13.11
C ARG A 163 10.36 -73.38 13.19
N ASP A 164 11.68 -73.57 13.06
CA ASP A 164 12.64 -72.46 13.05
C ASP A 164 12.41 -71.57 11.82
N PHE A 165 12.06 -72.15 10.66
CA PHE A 165 11.66 -71.40 9.47
C PHE A 165 10.39 -70.57 9.70
N LEU A 166 9.31 -71.18 10.22
CA LEU A 166 8.04 -70.47 10.51
C LEU A 166 8.22 -69.36 11.55
N ASN A 167 8.98 -69.61 12.62
CA ASN A 167 9.30 -68.59 13.62
C ASN A 167 10.12 -67.43 13.03
N ASN A 168 11.03 -67.73 12.10
CA ASN A 168 11.79 -66.70 11.40
C ASN A 168 10.89 -65.89 10.46
N GLU A 169 9.95 -66.51 9.76
CA GLU A 169 8.96 -65.83 8.92
C GLU A 169 8.08 -64.88 9.74
N ILE A 170 7.59 -65.34 10.91
CA ILE A 170 6.86 -64.51 11.88
C ILE A 170 7.72 -63.31 12.31
N ARG A 171 8.97 -63.54 12.71
CA ARG A 171 9.88 -62.46 13.13
C ARG A 171 10.06 -61.41 12.03
N ILE A 172 10.32 -61.85 10.80
CA ILE A 172 10.50 -60.94 9.65
C ILE A 172 9.23 -60.13 9.39
N ALA A 173 8.06 -60.77 9.44
CA ALA A 173 6.78 -60.09 9.26
C ALA A 173 6.51 -59.09 10.40
N MET A 174 6.81 -59.43 11.66
CA MET A 174 6.69 -58.53 12.81
C MET A 174 7.62 -57.33 12.70
N ASP A 175 8.89 -57.54 12.32
CA ASP A 175 9.84 -56.46 12.08
C ASP A 175 9.33 -55.52 10.97
N LYS A 176 8.71 -56.09 9.92
CA LYS A 176 8.13 -55.30 8.84
C LYS A 176 6.89 -54.51 9.27
N ILE A 177 6.01 -55.09 10.09
CA ILE A 177 4.86 -54.37 10.68
C ILE A 177 5.36 -53.20 11.53
N ALA A 178 6.39 -53.39 12.35
CA ALA A 178 6.94 -52.33 13.18
C ALA A 178 7.48 -51.15 12.33
N GLU A 179 8.21 -51.46 11.25
CA GLU A 179 8.72 -50.47 10.29
C GLU A 179 7.55 -49.71 9.60
N LEU A 180 6.56 -50.44 9.09
CA LEU A 180 5.39 -49.87 8.43
C LEU A 180 4.55 -49.01 9.38
N THR A 181 4.36 -49.44 10.62
CA THR A 181 3.62 -48.71 11.65
C THR A 181 4.32 -47.40 12.02
N LEU A 182 5.65 -47.42 12.16
CA LEU A 182 6.44 -46.19 12.36
C LEU A 182 6.30 -45.24 11.17
N SER A 183 6.36 -45.76 9.95
CA SER A 183 6.19 -44.95 8.73
C SER A 183 4.79 -44.33 8.66
N LYS A 184 3.74 -45.12 8.94
CA LYS A 184 2.36 -44.64 9.03
C LYS A 184 2.21 -43.52 10.06
N GLY A 185 2.73 -43.72 11.28
CA GLY A 185 2.66 -42.72 12.34
C GLY A 185 3.31 -41.39 11.95
N ASN A 186 4.44 -41.43 11.24
CA ASN A 186 5.09 -40.20 10.74
C ASN A 186 4.21 -39.45 9.71
N ILE A 187 3.59 -40.19 8.78
CA ILE A 187 2.71 -39.60 7.76
C ILE A 187 1.43 -39.03 8.39
N GLU A 188 0.85 -39.73 9.37
CA GLU A 188 -0.31 -39.25 10.12
C GLU A 188 0.02 -37.97 10.91
N LEU A 189 1.20 -37.89 11.53
CA LEU A 189 1.65 -36.66 12.20
C LEU A 189 1.80 -35.49 11.22
N GLU A 190 2.30 -35.72 10.01
CA GLU A 190 2.33 -34.69 8.96
C GLU A 190 0.92 -34.27 8.55
N GLN A 191 0.00 -35.23 8.39
CA GLN A 191 -1.38 -34.95 8.04
C GLN A 191 -2.08 -34.10 9.11
N LEU A 192 -1.88 -34.42 10.40
CA LEU A 192 -2.44 -33.67 11.52
C LEU A 192 -1.91 -32.24 11.59
N LYS A 193 -0.63 -32.02 11.28
CA LYS A 193 -0.04 -30.66 11.21
C LYS A 193 -0.70 -29.83 10.10
N ILE A 194 -0.86 -30.41 8.92
CA ILE A 194 -1.50 -29.74 7.79
C ILE A 194 -2.97 -29.44 8.09
N GLU A 195 -3.68 -30.40 8.69
CA GLU A 195 -5.08 -30.21 9.09
C GLU A 195 -5.26 -29.11 10.14
N ALA A 196 -4.34 -29.00 11.09
CA ALA A 196 -4.32 -27.91 12.06
C ALA A 196 -4.11 -26.54 11.39
N ASP A 197 -3.23 -26.45 10.39
CA ASP A 197 -2.96 -25.20 9.67
C ASP A 197 -4.17 -24.70 8.86
N VAL A 198 -4.97 -25.61 8.31
CA VAL A 198 -6.22 -25.27 7.58
C VAL A 198 -7.46 -25.19 8.47
N GLY A 199 -7.31 -25.43 9.79
CA GLY A 199 -8.40 -25.40 10.77
C GLY A 199 -9.22 -24.11 10.76
N PRO A 200 -8.61 -22.90 10.73
CA PRO A 200 -9.35 -21.65 10.64
C PRO A 200 -10.24 -21.54 9.41
N LEU A 201 -9.80 -22.07 8.25
CA LEU A 201 -10.61 -22.06 7.03
C LEU A 201 -11.84 -22.96 7.17
N LYS A 202 -11.73 -24.07 7.93
CA LYS A 202 -12.87 -24.98 8.16
C LYS A 202 -13.98 -24.28 8.95
N TYR A 203 -13.61 -23.51 9.98
CA TYR A 203 -14.59 -22.70 10.73
C TYR A 203 -15.32 -21.68 9.86
N VAL A 204 -14.63 -21.07 8.88
CA VAL A 204 -15.28 -20.12 7.97
C VAL A 204 -16.18 -20.86 6.98
N ALA A 205 -15.78 -22.04 6.51
CA ALA A 205 -16.66 -22.88 5.68
C ALA A 205 -17.93 -23.28 6.44
N GLU A 206 -17.79 -23.68 7.72
CA GLU A 206 -18.92 -23.96 8.62
C GLU A 206 -19.82 -22.75 8.84
N LEU A 207 -19.26 -21.54 8.92
CA LEU A 207 -20.04 -20.31 9.03
C LEU A 207 -20.88 -20.04 7.77
N ILE A 208 -20.37 -20.36 6.59
CA ILE A 208 -21.03 -20.05 5.30
C ILE A 208 -22.02 -21.15 4.91
N TYR A 209 -21.65 -22.42 5.08
CA TYR A 209 -22.37 -23.58 4.57
C TYR A 209 -22.97 -24.49 5.66
N GLY A 210 -22.72 -24.21 6.95
CA GLY A 210 -23.26 -25.00 8.07
C GLY A 210 -22.84 -26.46 7.99
N ASP A 211 -23.81 -27.37 8.04
CA ASP A 211 -23.59 -28.82 8.03
C ASP A 211 -22.97 -29.34 6.71
N GLU A 212 -23.08 -28.59 5.61
CA GLU A 212 -22.54 -28.94 4.28
C GLU A 212 -21.09 -28.45 4.07
N ALA A 213 -20.47 -27.86 5.10
CA ALA A 213 -19.15 -27.23 4.99
C ALA A 213 -18.01 -28.14 4.54
N LYS A 214 -18.11 -29.45 4.82
CA LYS A 214 -17.09 -30.41 4.36
C LYS A 214 -17.06 -30.55 2.84
N ASP A 215 -18.22 -30.51 2.20
CA ASP A 215 -18.35 -30.69 0.76
C ASP A 215 -18.08 -29.38 0.00
N HIS A 216 -18.34 -28.23 0.65
CA HIS A 216 -18.15 -26.89 0.08
C HIS A 216 -16.90 -26.15 0.60
N PHE A 217 -15.95 -26.85 1.22
CA PHE A 217 -14.76 -26.23 1.82
C PHE A 217 -13.96 -25.40 0.80
N ASP A 218 -13.63 -25.98 -0.35
CA ASP A 218 -12.88 -25.27 -1.41
C ASP A 218 -13.68 -24.09 -1.99
N GLU A 219 -15.02 -24.19 -2.02
CA GLU A 219 -15.89 -23.14 -2.50
C GLU A 219 -15.94 -21.96 -1.52
N ALA A 220 -16.04 -22.23 -0.22
CA ALA A 220 -15.97 -21.22 0.83
C ALA A 220 -14.68 -20.41 0.74
N VAL A 221 -13.54 -21.10 0.60
CA VAL A 221 -12.23 -20.45 0.48
C VAL A 221 -12.16 -19.56 -0.77
N ARG A 222 -12.69 -20.01 -1.90
CA ARG A 222 -12.74 -19.18 -3.13
C ARG A 222 -13.57 -17.92 -2.94
N TRP A 223 -14.74 -18.01 -2.31
CA TRP A 223 -15.58 -16.83 -2.05
C TRP A 223 -14.89 -15.83 -1.13
N ILE A 224 -14.19 -16.28 -0.09
CA ILE A 224 -13.40 -15.42 0.80
C ILE A 224 -12.32 -14.69 0.01
N ILE A 225 -11.57 -15.42 -0.82
CA ILE A 225 -10.52 -14.85 -1.67
C ILE A 225 -11.13 -13.76 -2.59
N ILE A 226 -12.28 -14.02 -3.21
CA ILE A 226 -12.98 -13.05 -4.07
C ILE A 226 -13.35 -11.79 -3.28
N VAL A 227 -13.93 -11.93 -2.09
CA VAL A 227 -14.31 -10.81 -1.22
C VAL A 227 -13.09 -9.96 -0.84
N LEU A 228 -11.99 -10.59 -0.43
CA LEU A 228 -10.75 -9.89 -0.08
C LEU A 228 -10.21 -9.09 -1.26
N ILE A 229 -10.14 -9.71 -2.43
CA ILE A 229 -9.59 -9.10 -3.64
C ILE A 229 -10.42 -7.90 -4.09
N PHE A 230 -11.76 -8.02 -4.05
CA PHE A 230 -12.67 -6.94 -4.44
C PHE A 230 -12.54 -5.70 -3.56
N VAL A 231 -12.10 -5.87 -2.31
CA VAL A 231 -11.81 -4.75 -1.40
C VAL A 231 -10.42 -4.20 -1.64
N PHE A 232 -9.39 -5.05 -1.64
CA PHE A 232 -8.00 -4.59 -1.61
C PHE A 232 -7.55 -3.85 -2.87
N ASP A 233 -7.90 -4.34 -4.06
CA ASP A 233 -7.32 -3.82 -5.29
C ASP A 233 -7.95 -2.48 -5.75
N PRO A 234 -9.29 -2.30 -5.74
CA PRO A 234 -9.89 -0.98 -5.95
C PRO A 234 -9.47 0.04 -4.90
N LEU A 235 -9.30 -0.39 -3.63
CA LEU A 235 -8.89 0.49 -2.54
C LEU A 235 -7.51 1.12 -2.81
N ALA A 236 -6.55 0.37 -3.33
CA ALA A 236 -5.22 0.90 -3.64
C ALA A 236 -5.27 2.04 -4.68
N VAL A 237 -6.04 1.84 -5.76
CA VAL A 237 -6.22 2.85 -6.81
C VAL A 237 -6.95 4.08 -6.27
N LEU A 238 -8.01 3.88 -5.48
CA LEU A 238 -8.78 4.96 -4.89
C LEU A 238 -7.97 5.77 -3.87
N LEU A 239 -7.14 5.13 -3.05
CA LEU A 239 -6.24 5.81 -2.11
C LEU A 239 -5.17 6.62 -2.86
N LEU A 240 -4.64 6.10 -3.96
CA LEU A 240 -3.69 6.83 -4.80
C LEU A 240 -4.34 8.09 -5.38
N ILE A 241 -5.57 7.97 -5.90
CA ILE A 241 -6.35 9.12 -6.39
C ILE A 241 -6.58 10.10 -5.24
N ALA A 242 -7.04 9.65 -4.06
CA ALA A 242 -7.28 10.47 -2.88
C ALA A 242 -6.04 11.24 -2.40
N ALA A 243 -4.87 10.60 -2.43
CA ALA A 243 -3.60 11.27 -2.14
C ALA A 243 -3.31 12.39 -3.17
N ASN A 244 -3.58 12.12 -4.45
CA ASN A 244 -3.38 13.09 -5.53
C ASN A 244 -4.34 14.30 -5.42
N ILE A 245 -5.61 14.05 -5.07
CA ILE A 245 -6.58 15.12 -4.72
C ILE A 245 -5.99 15.99 -3.62
N SER A 246 -5.46 15.34 -2.59
CA SER A 246 -4.96 16.03 -1.41
C SER A 246 -3.75 16.91 -1.68
N LEU A 247 -2.85 16.47 -2.55
CA LEU A 247 -1.68 17.24 -2.98
C LEU A 247 -2.10 18.45 -3.82
N ARG A 248 -3.08 18.27 -4.71
CA ARG A 248 -3.59 19.35 -5.57
C ARG A 248 -4.28 20.45 -4.77
N GLU A 249 -5.20 20.10 -3.87
CA GLU A 249 -5.88 21.08 -2.99
C GLU A 249 -4.88 21.89 -2.18
N ARG A 250 -3.81 21.25 -1.70
CA ARG A 250 -2.76 21.95 -0.95
C ARG A 250 -1.95 22.90 -1.83
N LYS A 251 -1.65 22.52 -3.07
CA LYS A 251 -0.96 23.38 -4.04
C LYS A 251 -1.80 24.62 -4.33
N GLU A 252 -3.08 24.45 -4.64
CA GLU A 252 -4.03 25.55 -4.90
C GLU A 252 -4.19 26.47 -3.68
N ALA A 253 -4.25 25.90 -2.46
CA ALA A 253 -4.30 26.68 -1.23
C ALA A 253 -3.01 27.50 -0.99
N ASN A 254 -1.84 26.93 -1.29
CA ASN A 254 -0.56 27.64 -1.17
C ASN A 254 -0.42 28.75 -2.21
N GLU A 255 -0.85 28.53 -3.44
CA GLU A 255 -0.89 29.56 -4.50
C GLU A 255 -1.81 30.72 -4.10
N THR A 256 -3.01 30.40 -3.58
CA THR A 256 -3.96 31.41 -3.09
C THR A 256 -3.36 32.24 -1.94
N LYS A 257 -2.62 31.61 -1.02
CA LYS A 257 -1.92 32.32 0.07
C LYS A 257 -0.84 33.26 -0.47
N LYS A 258 -0.01 32.79 -1.41
CA LYS A 258 1.03 33.62 -2.04
C LYS A 258 0.43 34.85 -2.73
N ILE A 259 -0.65 34.67 -3.49
CA ILE A 259 -1.36 35.79 -4.16
C ILE A 259 -1.89 36.80 -3.13
N LYS A 260 -2.45 36.32 -2.01
CA LYS A 260 -2.92 37.21 -0.92
C LYS A 260 -1.76 37.96 -0.25
N GLU A 261 -0.63 37.28 0.00
CA GLU A 261 0.57 37.89 0.58
C GLU A 261 1.18 38.95 -0.35
N GLU A 262 1.28 38.67 -1.65
CA GLU A 262 1.73 39.64 -2.66
C GLU A 262 0.80 40.85 -2.74
N LYS A 263 -0.51 40.62 -2.76
CA LYS A 263 -1.50 41.71 -2.74
C LYS A 263 -1.32 42.56 -1.47
N ASN A 264 -1.24 41.95 -0.29
CA ASN A 264 -1.03 42.68 0.96
C ASN A 264 0.27 43.50 0.96
N LYS A 265 1.38 42.95 0.45
CA LYS A 265 2.64 43.69 0.31
C LYS A 265 2.48 44.91 -0.60
N ASN A 266 1.78 44.77 -1.72
CA ASN A 266 1.56 45.86 -2.66
C ASN A 266 0.69 46.97 -2.04
N TRP A 267 -0.39 46.60 -1.34
CA TRP A 267 -1.24 47.54 -0.59
C TRP A 267 -0.47 48.26 0.52
N GLN A 268 0.42 47.57 1.23
CA GLN A 268 1.28 48.19 2.25
C GLN A 268 2.27 49.18 1.62
N GLN A 269 2.85 48.86 0.46
CA GLN A 269 3.73 49.77 -0.27
C GLN A 269 2.98 51.00 -0.78
N GLU A 270 1.77 50.82 -1.30
CA GLU A 270 0.91 51.92 -1.75
C GLU A 270 0.48 52.83 -0.59
N ALA A 271 0.08 52.25 0.54
CA ALA A 271 -0.24 52.99 1.76
C ALA A 271 0.97 53.76 2.31
N LEU A 272 2.18 53.17 2.26
CA LEU A 272 3.41 53.85 2.67
C LEU A 272 3.70 55.04 1.75
N ARG A 273 3.60 54.86 0.43
CA ARG A 273 3.75 55.94 -0.56
C ARG A 273 2.75 57.06 -0.31
N ALA A 274 1.47 56.74 -0.15
CA ALA A 274 0.43 57.71 0.15
C ALA A 274 0.70 58.47 1.46
N LYS A 275 1.16 57.78 2.51
CA LYS A 275 1.55 58.41 3.78
C LYS A 275 2.75 59.35 3.61
N THR A 276 3.78 58.94 2.88
CA THR A 276 4.94 59.81 2.59
C THR A 276 4.53 61.03 1.79
N THR A 277 3.68 60.88 0.77
CA THR A 277 3.15 62.00 -0.02
C THR A 277 2.29 62.94 0.84
N ALA A 278 1.43 62.41 1.71
CA ALA A 278 0.64 63.23 2.62
C ALA A 278 1.51 63.99 3.63
N GLN A 279 2.58 63.37 4.14
CA GLN A 279 3.55 64.02 5.02
C GLN A 279 4.29 65.16 4.30
N THR A 280 4.82 64.91 3.10
CA THR A 280 5.52 65.96 2.33
C THR A 280 4.60 67.13 2.00
N LEU A 281 3.34 66.88 1.63
CA LEU A 281 2.34 67.93 1.40
C LEU A 281 2.04 68.72 2.69
N ARG A 282 1.92 68.04 3.84
CA ARG A 282 1.67 68.70 5.13
C ARG A 282 2.86 69.55 5.57
N ASP A 283 4.08 69.08 5.36
CA ASP A 283 5.30 69.80 5.71
C ASP A 283 5.51 71.00 4.78
N LYS A 284 5.25 70.85 3.47
CA LYS A 284 5.17 71.96 2.51
C LYS A 284 4.13 72.99 2.95
N GLN A 285 2.92 72.56 3.33
CA GLN A 285 1.87 73.47 3.79
C GLN A 285 2.27 74.26 5.05
N LYS A 286 2.89 73.59 6.05
CA LYS A 286 3.42 74.26 7.24
C LYS A 286 4.51 75.26 6.89
N TYR A 287 5.42 74.87 5.99
CA TYR A 287 6.49 75.74 5.50
C TYR A 287 5.91 76.99 4.84
N TYR A 288 5.00 76.84 3.87
CA TYR A 288 4.34 77.97 3.22
C TYR A 288 3.61 78.87 4.22
N LYS A 289 2.86 78.29 5.17
CA LYS A 289 2.19 79.06 6.22
C LYS A 289 3.19 79.91 7.02
N SER A 290 4.31 79.32 7.43
CA SER A 290 5.35 80.04 8.18
C SER A 290 6.06 81.11 7.35
N PHE A 291 6.31 80.84 6.06
CA PHE A 291 6.90 81.79 5.12
C PHE A 291 5.98 83.01 4.92
N PHE A 292 4.70 82.77 4.60
CA PHE A 292 3.73 83.86 4.39
C PHE A 292 3.41 84.62 5.68
N GLU A 293 3.47 83.99 6.85
CA GLU A 293 3.35 84.68 8.14
C GLU A 293 4.52 85.65 8.37
N LYS A 294 5.76 85.22 8.08
CA LYS A 294 6.94 86.10 8.12
C LYS A 294 6.84 87.23 7.08
N LEU A 295 6.32 86.94 5.88
CA LEU A 295 6.04 87.93 4.83
C LEU A 295 5.11 89.02 5.34
N GLY A 296 3.97 88.64 5.93
CA GLY A 296 2.98 89.58 6.45
C GLY A 296 3.51 90.42 7.62
N LYS A 297 4.42 89.87 8.44
CA LYS A 297 5.06 90.58 9.56
C LYS A 297 6.28 91.42 9.17
N ARG A 298 6.68 91.41 7.89
CA ARG A 298 7.90 92.07 7.38
C ARG A 298 9.19 91.60 8.05
N ASP A 299 9.24 90.34 8.48
CA ASP A 299 10.39 89.73 9.18
C ASP A 299 11.05 88.62 8.33
N ILE A 300 11.01 88.77 6.99
CA ILE A 300 11.69 87.84 6.09
C ILE A 300 13.17 88.17 6.04
N LYS A 301 13.99 87.12 6.13
CA LYS A 301 15.44 87.21 5.92
C LYS A 301 15.80 86.68 4.53
N ASN A 302 16.93 87.11 3.99
CA ASN A 302 17.42 86.64 2.68
C ASN A 302 17.50 85.10 2.60
N ARG A 303 17.86 84.43 3.71
CA ARG A 303 17.85 82.96 3.80
C ARG A 303 16.45 82.35 3.62
N ASP A 304 15.41 82.96 4.18
CA ASP A 304 14.03 82.47 4.04
C ASP A 304 13.52 82.64 2.60
N TYR A 305 13.95 83.71 1.92
CA TYR A 305 13.68 83.97 0.50
C TYR A 305 14.33 82.91 -0.41
N GLU A 306 15.64 82.66 -0.26
CA GLU A 306 16.34 81.67 -1.08
C GLU A 306 15.78 80.26 -0.85
N GLU A 307 15.43 79.96 0.41
CA GLU A 307 14.83 78.68 0.78
C GLU A 307 13.43 78.48 0.17
N PHE A 308 12.66 79.56 -0.04
CA PHE A 308 11.34 79.49 -0.68
C PHE A 308 11.45 79.06 -2.14
N PHE A 309 12.31 79.71 -2.92
CA PHE A 309 12.52 79.34 -4.32
C PHE A 309 13.19 77.97 -4.47
N ARG A 310 14.07 77.59 -3.55
CA ARG A 310 14.68 76.25 -3.52
C ARG A 310 13.65 75.16 -3.24
N ASN A 311 12.69 75.39 -2.34
CA ASN A 311 11.72 74.38 -1.93
C ASN A 311 10.47 74.32 -2.81
N MET A 312 10.06 75.46 -3.40
CA MET A 312 8.92 75.52 -4.31
C MET A 312 9.32 75.15 -5.74
N GLY A 313 10.51 75.54 -6.19
CA GLY A 313 10.98 75.28 -7.55
C GLY A 313 10.20 76.03 -8.63
N THR A 314 10.86 76.33 -9.74
CA THR A 314 10.27 77.08 -10.86
C THR A 314 9.12 76.33 -11.54
N GLU A 315 9.20 75.00 -11.62
CA GLU A 315 8.14 74.17 -12.22
C GLU A 315 6.83 74.14 -11.41
N GLU A 316 6.86 74.18 -10.07
CA GLU A 316 5.62 74.20 -9.29
C GLU A 316 4.92 75.56 -9.38
N LEU A 317 5.70 76.65 -9.41
CA LEU A 317 5.19 78.01 -9.62
C LEU A 317 4.48 78.14 -10.98
N LEU A 318 5.12 77.66 -12.05
CA LEU A 318 4.52 77.65 -13.39
C LEU A 318 3.24 76.81 -13.45
N LYS A 319 3.20 75.66 -12.77
CA LYS A 319 1.98 74.82 -12.66
C LYS A 319 0.83 75.51 -11.92
N LEU A 320 1.14 76.47 -11.04
CA LEU A 320 0.15 77.30 -10.36
C LEU A 320 -0.27 78.53 -11.17
N GLY A 321 0.24 78.68 -12.42
CA GLY A 321 -0.04 79.83 -13.28
C GLY A 321 0.69 81.10 -12.84
N LEU A 322 1.74 80.95 -12.04
CA LEU A 322 2.54 82.06 -11.53
C LEU A 322 3.87 82.13 -12.29
N ASP A 323 4.25 83.32 -12.75
CA ASP A 323 5.56 83.54 -13.35
C ASP A 323 6.64 83.60 -12.25
N PRO A 324 7.59 82.64 -12.23
CA PRO A 324 8.65 82.61 -11.21
C PRO A 324 9.50 83.88 -11.18
N ASP A 325 9.77 84.47 -12.34
CA ASP A 325 10.62 85.66 -12.45
C ASP A 325 9.89 86.90 -11.95
N GLU A 326 8.59 87.01 -12.24
CA GLU A 326 7.75 88.10 -11.72
C GLU A 326 7.61 88.02 -10.19
N ILE A 327 7.41 86.82 -9.64
CA ILE A 327 7.37 86.63 -8.18
C ILE A 327 8.70 87.00 -7.54
N ARG A 328 9.82 86.63 -8.17
CA ARG A 328 11.16 86.94 -7.69
C ARG A 328 11.39 88.44 -7.60
N ILE A 329 11.08 89.16 -8.67
CA ILE A 329 11.15 90.63 -8.72
C ILE A 329 10.27 91.27 -7.63
N LYS A 330 9.04 90.79 -7.45
CA LYS A 330 8.12 91.34 -6.43
C LYS A 330 8.59 91.07 -5.00
N LEU A 331 9.16 89.89 -4.74
CA LEU A 331 9.73 89.58 -3.43
C LEU A 331 11.01 90.37 -3.15
N ASP A 332 11.86 90.61 -4.15
CA ASP A 332 13.05 91.46 -4.03
C ASP A 332 12.66 92.90 -3.66
N GLN A 333 11.62 93.45 -4.30
CA GLN A 333 11.06 94.76 -3.93
C GLN A 333 10.57 94.81 -2.48
N ILE A 334 9.92 93.75 -2.00
CA ILE A 334 9.45 93.65 -0.61
C ILE A 334 10.62 93.58 0.37
N MET A 335 11.70 92.87 0.02
CA MET A 335 12.92 92.80 0.82
C MET A 335 13.60 94.17 0.93
N GLU A 336 13.77 94.88 -0.19
CA GLU A 336 14.32 96.25 -0.22
C GLU A 336 13.47 97.24 0.61
N TRP A 337 12.15 97.09 0.61
CA TRP A 337 11.27 97.93 1.42
C TRP A 337 11.34 97.64 2.92
N ASN A 338 11.67 96.40 3.31
CA ASN A 338 11.86 96.04 4.71
C ASN A 338 13.23 96.48 5.26
N GLU A 339 14.23 96.67 4.40
CA GLU A 339 15.58 97.13 4.76
C GLU A 339 15.69 98.66 4.94
N LYS A 340 14.67 99.43 4.51
CA LYS A 340 14.65 100.89 4.73
C LYS A 340 14.45 101.22 6.21
N PRO A 341 15.23 102.14 6.80
CA PRO A 341 15.10 102.50 8.20
C PRO A 341 13.71 103.07 8.47
N LYS A 342 13.07 102.64 9.56
CA LYS A 342 11.84 103.26 10.05
C LYS A 342 12.21 104.66 10.56
N GLU A 343 11.72 105.70 9.88
CA GLU A 343 11.74 107.07 10.40
C GLU A 343 10.93 107.20 11.70
#